data_AF-A0A2E5SU80-F1
#
_entry.id   AF-A0A2E5SU80-F1
#
_cell.length_a   1.000
_cell.length_b   1.000
_cell.length_c   1.000
_cell.angle_alpha   90.00
_cell.angle_beta   90.00
_cell.angle_gamma   90.00
#
_symmetry.space_group_name_H-M   'P 1'
#
loop_
_entity.id
_entity.type
_entity.pdbx_description
1 polymer ?
#
loop_
_entity_poly.entity_id
_entity_poly.type
_entity_poly.pdbx_seq_one_letter_code
_entity_poly.pdbx_strand_id
1 'polypeptide(L)'
;MQAKGLNSIVKTLYAILFLVGCSTDSRDNPLASPSEDSGLIQKEQLVALLADIHIAEAAHKTRVLVPEISEDVLLENYSAIFANHRVTAEEFKESYTWWWEHPAAMKSVLQEVTERLNKLDQGASH
;
A
#
# COMPACT_ATOMS: atom_id res chain seq x y z
N MET A 1 -9.36 52.28 23.28
CA MET A 1 -7.95 51.87 23.13
C MET A 1 -7.86 50.33 23.06
N GLN A 2 -8.36 49.66 22.01
CA GLN A 2 -8.45 48.17 21.95
C GLN A 2 -8.52 47.59 20.51
N ALA A 3 -7.71 48.08 19.55
CA ALA A 3 -7.65 47.48 18.20
C ALA A 3 -6.24 47.06 17.77
N LYS A 4 -5.19 47.63 18.37
CA LYS A 4 -3.79 47.33 18.03
C LYS A 4 -3.34 45.96 18.53
N GLY A 5 -3.83 45.52 19.70
CA GLY A 5 -3.49 44.23 20.30
C GLY A 5 -4.01 43.05 19.48
N LEU A 6 -5.26 43.11 19.01
CA LEU A 6 -5.88 42.05 18.22
C LEU A 6 -5.15 41.84 16.87
N ASN A 7 -4.82 42.94 16.19
CA ASN A 7 -4.13 42.87 14.91
C ASN A 7 -2.67 42.40 15.05
N SER A 8 -2.05 42.62 16.23
CA SER A 8 -0.72 42.07 16.54
C SER A 8 -0.79 40.58 16.85
N ILE A 9 -1.80 40.14 17.60
CA ILE A 9 -2.02 38.72 17.93
C ILE A 9 -2.32 37.90 16.67
N VAL A 10 -3.18 38.41 15.77
CA VAL A 10 -3.50 37.74 14.50
C VAL A 10 -2.25 37.60 13.62
N LYS A 11 -1.40 38.63 13.56
CA LYS A 11 -0.12 38.56 12.83
C LYS A 11 0.84 37.54 13.45
N THR A 12 0.91 37.48 14.77
CA THR A 12 1.73 36.48 15.48
C THR A 12 1.20 35.05 15.25
N LEU A 13 -0.12 34.85 15.27
CA LEU A 13 -0.74 33.56 14.97
C LEU A 13 -0.53 33.13 13.51
N TYR A 14 -0.63 34.06 12.56
CA TYR A 14 -0.35 33.79 11.14
C TYR A 14 1.13 33.42 10.92
N ALA A 15 2.05 34.05 11.66
CA ALA A 15 3.49 33.74 11.59
C ALA A 15 3.84 32.36 12.18
N ILE A 16 3.16 31.94 13.24
CA ILE A 16 3.39 30.62 13.88
C ILE A 16 2.86 29.49 12.99
N LEU A 17 1.74 29.71 12.27
CA LEU A 17 1.14 28.72 11.38
C LEU A 17 2.05 28.34 10.19
N PHE A 18 3.03 29.18 9.84
CA PHE A 18 3.99 28.92 8.75
C PHE A 18 5.19 28.04 9.13
N LEU A 19 5.41 27.75 10.41
CA LEU A 19 6.59 27.02 10.87
C LEU A 19 6.38 25.50 11.02
N VAL A 20 5.16 25.00 10.78
CA VAL A 20 4.87 23.56 10.76
C VAL A 20 5.01 23.04 9.33
N GLY A 21 6.22 23.13 8.78
CA GLY A 21 6.57 22.69 7.43
C GLY A 21 7.35 21.38 7.46
N CYS A 22 6.77 20.34 6.86
CA CYS A 22 7.30 19.04 6.45
C CYS A 22 8.53 18.47 7.18
N SER A 23 8.31 17.47 8.04
CA SER A 23 9.30 16.42 8.28
C SER A 23 9.30 15.45 7.10
N THR A 24 10.44 15.28 6.44
CA THR A 24 10.60 14.22 5.43
C THR A 24 10.59 12.87 6.15
N ASP A 25 9.53 12.08 5.95
CA ASP A 25 9.46 10.71 6.46
C ASP A 25 10.25 9.79 5.53
N SER A 26 11.09 8.91 6.07
CA SER A 26 11.82 7.92 5.27
C SER A 26 10.87 6.97 4.50
N ARG A 27 9.63 6.81 4.99
CA ARG A 27 8.57 6.02 4.37
C ARG A 27 8.02 6.63 3.07
N ASP A 28 8.29 7.91 2.83
CA ASP A 28 7.90 8.62 1.59
C ASP A 28 8.91 8.39 0.45
N ASN A 29 9.93 7.54 0.64
CA ASN A 29 10.85 7.15 -0.42
C ASN A 29 10.19 6.16 -1.40
N PRO A 30 9.98 6.52 -2.69
CA PRO A 30 9.37 5.62 -3.67
C PRO A 30 10.26 4.42 -4.04
N LEU A 31 11.55 4.47 -3.68
CA LEU A 31 12.52 3.39 -3.89
C LEU A 31 12.72 2.54 -2.62
N ALA A 32 11.94 2.76 -1.56
CA ALA A 32 11.99 1.91 -0.39
C ALA A 32 11.65 0.46 -0.78
N SER A 33 12.44 -0.47 -0.28
CA SER A 33 12.24 -1.91 -0.45
C SER A 33 12.63 -2.60 0.87
N PRO A 34 11.98 -3.71 1.23
CA PRO A 34 12.46 -4.53 2.33
C PRO A 34 13.88 -5.02 2.04
N SER A 35 14.65 -5.24 3.11
CA SER A 35 15.97 -5.86 2.98
C SER A 35 15.83 -7.34 2.60
N GLU A 36 16.79 -7.88 1.86
CA GLU A 36 16.79 -9.27 1.39
C GLU A 36 16.76 -10.31 2.53
N ASP A 37 17.19 -9.92 3.73
CA ASP A 37 17.23 -10.75 4.95
C ASP A 37 16.03 -10.53 5.88
N SER A 38 15.09 -9.65 5.52
CA SER A 38 13.93 -9.31 6.36
C SER A 38 12.89 -10.42 6.48
N GLY A 39 12.92 -11.40 5.56
CA GLY A 39 11.85 -12.40 5.42
C GLY A 39 10.56 -11.85 4.79
N LEU A 40 10.56 -10.57 4.38
CA LEU A 40 9.42 -9.94 3.71
C LEU A 40 9.44 -10.21 2.20
N ILE A 41 8.25 -10.20 1.60
CA ILE A 41 8.03 -10.40 0.18
C ILE A 41 8.54 -9.18 -0.59
N GLN A 42 9.51 -9.43 -1.47
CA GLN A 42 10.07 -8.42 -2.36
C GLN A 42 9.06 -7.99 -3.42
N LYS A 43 9.29 -6.80 -3.99
CA LYS A 43 8.36 -6.08 -4.86
C LYS A 43 7.79 -6.95 -5.98
N GLU A 44 8.67 -7.62 -6.73
CA GLU A 44 8.29 -8.39 -7.91
C GLU A 44 7.38 -9.57 -7.56
N GLN A 45 7.68 -10.25 -6.45
CA GLN A 45 6.87 -11.35 -5.95
C GLN A 45 5.52 -10.84 -5.41
N LEU A 46 5.50 -9.70 -4.70
CA LEU A 46 4.27 -9.11 -4.22
C LEU A 46 3.36 -8.65 -5.36
N VAL A 47 3.91 -8.06 -6.42
CA VAL A 47 3.17 -7.68 -7.63
C VAL A 47 2.53 -8.90 -8.27
N ALA A 48 3.28 -10.00 -8.41
CA ALA A 48 2.76 -11.24 -8.99
C ALA A 48 1.66 -11.85 -8.11
N LEU A 49 1.87 -11.88 -6.80
CA LEU A 49 0.93 -12.43 -5.82
C LEU A 49 -0.39 -11.64 -5.79
N LEU A 50 -0.32 -10.31 -5.70
CA LEU A 50 -1.52 -9.46 -5.68
C LEU A 50 -2.30 -9.52 -7.00
N ALA A 51 -1.61 -9.64 -8.14
CA ALA A 51 -2.29 -9.82 -9.42
C ALA A 51 -3.09 -11.12 -9.46
N ASP A 52 -2.53 -12.24 -8.99
CA ASP A 52 -3.23 -13.53 -8.95
C ASP A 52 -4.42 -13.50 -7.97
N ILE A 53 -4.27 -12.82 -6.83
CA ILE A 53 -5.38 -12.57 -5.89
C ILE A 53 -6.50 -11.81 -6.59
N HIS A 54 -6.20 -10.71 -7.26
CA HIS A 54 -7.22 -9.91 -7.95
C HIS A 54 -7.91 -10.67 -9.11
N ILE A 55 -7.19 -11.54 -9.82
CA ILE A 55 -7.78 -12.41 -10.85
C ILE A 55 -8.75 -13.40 -10.22
N ALA A 56 -8.36 -14.04 -9.10
CA ALA A 56 -9.24 -14.96 -8.38
C ALA A 56 -10.49 -14.24 -7.86
N GLU A 57 -10.33 -13.06 -7.24
CA GLU A 57 -11.43 -12.19 -6.80
C GLU A 57 -12.39 -11.84 -7.96
N ALA A 58 -11.84 -11.45 -9.12
CA ALA A 58 -12.62 -11.12 -10.31
C ALA A 58 -13.41 -12.33 -10.83
N ALA A 59 -12.80 -13.53 -10.85
CA ALA A 59 -13.46 -14.77 -11.26
C ALA A 59 -14.62 -15.15 -10.32
N HIS A 60 -14.46 -14.92 -9.02
CA HIS A 60 -15.46 -15.25 -8.01
C HIS A 60 -16.49 -14.12 -7.75
N LYS A 61 -16.35 -12.95 -8.38
CA LYS A 61 -17.11 -11.72 -8.08
C LYS A 61 -17.01 -11.28 -6.62
N THR A 62 -15.98 -11.73 -5.91
CA THR A 62 -15.75 -11.41 -4.50
C THR A 62 -14.69 -10.32 -4.46
N ARG A 63 -14.96 -9.17 -3.85
CA ARG A 63 -13.96 -8.13 -3.59
C ARG A 63 -13.57 -8.21 -2.12
N VAL A 64 -12.58 -9.04 -1.77
CA VAL A 64 -12.20 -9.32 -0.37
C VAL A 64 -11.08 -8.37 0.09
N LEU A 65 -10.45 -7.62 -0.81
CA LEU A 65 -9.61 -6.47 -0.45
C LEU A 65 -10.45 -5.25 -0.01
N VAL A 66 -11.25 -5.44 1.05
CA VAL A 66 -11.83 -4.37 1.87
C VAL A 66 -11.03 -4.33 3.17
N PRO A 67 -10.63 -3.16 3.69
CA PRO A 67 -9.83 -3.03 4.92
C PRO A 67 -10.47 -3.66 6.19
N GLU A 68 -11.73 -4.09 6.09
CA GLU A 68 -12.59 -4.50 7.21
C GLU A 68 -12.98 -5.99 7.14
N ILE A 69 -12.13 -6.82 6.54
CA ILE A 69 -12.32 -8.29 6.53
C ILE A 69 -11.34 -8.94 7.51
N SER A 70 -11.86 -9.80 8.37
CA SER A 70 -11.08 -10.49 9.41
C SER A 70 -9.98 -11.36 8.78
N GLU A 71 -8.80 -11.35 9.40
CA GLU A 71 -7.60 -12.10 8.96
C GLU A 71 -7.91 -13.56 8.58
N ASP A 72 -8.78 -14.22 9.35
CA ASP A 72 -9.17 -15.62 9.16
C ASP A 72 -9.83 -15.88 7.79
N VAL A 73 -10.56 -14.89 7.25
CA VAL A 73 -11.25 -14.99 5.96
C VAL A 73 -10.28 -14.79 4.80
N LEU A 74 -9.19 -14.03 4.99
CA LEU A 74 -8.13 -13.88 3.97
C LEU A 74 -7.25 -15.14 3.90
N LEU A 75 -6.95 -15.74 5.05
CA LEU A 75 -6.16 -16.97 5.21
C LEU A 75 -6.74 -18.18 4.45
N GLU A 76 -8.04 -18.44 4.61
CA GLU A 76 -8.68 -19.59 3.93
C GLU A 76 -8.81 -19.38 2.41
N ASN A 77 -9.18 -18.17 1.98
CA ASN A 77 -9.55 -17.89 0.60
C ASN A 77 -8.35 -17.88 -0.38
N TYR A 78 -7.14 -17.59 0.10
CA TYR A 78 -5.94 -17.44 -0.76
C TYR A 78 -4.87 -18.50 -0.57
N SER A 79 -5.13 -19.52 0.24
CA SER A 79 -4.18 -20.62 0.53
C SER A 79 -3.56 -21.27 -0.72
N ALA A 80 -4.35 -21.52 -1.77
CA ALA A 80 -3.85 -22.08 -3.03
C ALA A 80 -2.92 -21.11 -3.79
N ILE A 81 -3.21 -19.81 -3.74
CA ILE A 81 -2.39 -18.77 -4.37
C ILE A 81 -1.08 -18.64 -3.60
N PHE A 82 -1.14 -18.56 -2.27
CA PHE A 82 0.02 -18.53 -1.39
C PHE A 82 0.96 -19.72 -1.64
N ALA A 83 0.41 -20.94 -1.76
CA ALA A 83 1.19 -22.13 -2.09
C ALA A 83 1.91 -22.01 -3.45
N ASN A 84 1.26 -21.47 -4.48
CA ASN A 84 1.86 -21.27 -5.81
C ASN A 84 3.01 -20.26 -5.77
N HIS A 85 2.90 -19.23 -4.92
CA HIS A 85 3.93 -18.22 -4.72
C HIS A 85 4.99 -18.61 -3.70
N ARG A 86 4.84 -19.78 -3.03
CA ARG A 86 5.69 -20.23 -1.91
C ARG A 86 5.77 -19.21 -0.79
N VAL A 87 4.62 -18.63 -0.46
CA VAL A 87 4.43 -17.63 0.58
C VAL A 87 3.53 -18.24 1.65
N THR A 88 3.84 -18.00 2.91
CA THR A 88 2.94 -18.25 4.03
C THR A 88 2.01 -17.05 4.23
N ALA A 89 0.86 -17.27 4.87
CA ALA A 89 -0.06 -16.18 5.11
C ALA A 89 0.47 -15.15 6.11
N GLU A 90 1.31 -15.60 7.06
CA GLU A 90 2.05 -14.74 7.98
C GLU A 90 3.04 -13.85 7.22
N GLU A 91 3.87 -14.42 6.32
CA GLU A 91 4.79 -13.64 5.46
C GLU A 91 4.02 -12.63 4.62
N PHE A 92 2.87 -13.02 4.06
CA PHE A 92 2.01 -12.09 3.31
C PHE A 92 1.51 -10.95 4.20
N LYS A 93 0.98 -11.26 5.38
CA LYS A 93 0.45 -10.25 6.32
C LYS A 93 1.52 -9.25 6.74
N GLU A 94 2.69 -9.73 7.14
CA GLU A 94 3.80 -8.88 7.58
C GLU A 94 4.30 -8.01 6.43
N SER A 95 4.47 -8.59 5.24
CA SER A 95 4.90 -7.88 4.05
C SER A 95 3.87 -6.83 3.63
N TYR A 96 2.60 -7.21 3.56
CA TYR A 96 1.52 -6.32 3.16
C TYR A 96 1.40 -5.11 4.10
N THR A 97 1.57 -5.35 5.41
CA THR A 97 1.64 -4.29 6.42
C THR A 97 2.82 -3.37 6.17
N TRP A 98 4.03 -3.91 6.01
CA TRP A 98 5.24 -3.13 5.73
C TRP A 98 5.07 -2.26 4.48
N TRP A 99 4.57 -2.83 3.38
CA TRP A 99 4.37 -2.09 2.14
C TRP A 99 3.37 -0.95 2.32
N TRP A 100 2.25 -1.17 3.04
CA TRP A 100 1.29 -0.10 3.34
C TRP A 100 1.83 0.99 4.26
N GLU A 101 2.77 0.66 5.13
CA GLU A 101 3.50 1.67 5.92
C GLU A 101 4.47 2.50 5.07
N HIS A 102 4.81 2.06 3.86
CA HIS A 102 5.66 2.75 2.89
C HIS A 102 4.84 3.18 1.64
N PRO A 103 3.94 4.17 1.78
CA PRO A 103 2.91 4.46 0.77
C PRO A 103 3.47 4.86 -0.59
N ALA A 104 4.63 5.54 -0.63
CA ALA A 104 5.28 5.91 -1.88
C ALA A 104 5.77 4.68 -2.67
N ALA A 105 6.28 3.66 -1.98
CA ALA A 105 6.74 2.41 -2.57
C ALA A 105 5.56 1.50 -2.94
N MET A 106 4.54 1.37 -2.06
CA MET A 106 3.32 0.61 -2.35
C MET A 106 2.56 1.15 -3.56
N LYS A 107 2.57 2.47 -3.79
CA LYS A 107 2.00 3.04 -5.02
C LYS A 107 2.61 2.42 -6.29
N SER A 108 3.93 2.18 -6.29
CA SER A 108 4.60 1.53 -7.43
C SER A 108 4.16 0.07 -7.58
N VAL A 109 3.98 -0.67 -6.48
CA VAL A 109 3.45 -2.04 -6.49
C VAL A 109 2.06 -2.06 -7.13
N LEU A 110 1.14 -1.22 -6.66
CA LEU A 110 -0.24 -1.17 -7.16
C LEU A 110 -0.32 -0.76 -8.65
N GLN A 111 0.57 0.15 -9.08
CA GLN A 111 0.67 0.52 -10.49
C GLN A 111 1.11 -0.69 -11.34
N GLU A 112 2.14 -1.42 -10.93
CA GLU A 112 2.63 -2.59 -11.67
C GLU A 112 1.63 -3.76 -11.67
N VAL A 113 0.89 -3.95 -10.57
CA VAL A 113 -0.25 -4.88 -10.52
C VAL A 113 -1.28 -4.51 -11.59
N THR A 114 -1.67 -3.24 -11.67
CA THR A 114 -2.63 -2.75 -12.68
C THR A 114 -2.11 -2.96 -14.10
N GLU A 115 -0.84 -2.64 -14.36
CA GLU A 115 -0.21 -2.84 -15.66
C GLU A 115 -0.16 -4.32 -16.05
N ARG A 116 0.11 -5.22 -15.10
CA ARG A 116 0.10 -6.67 -15.31
C ARG A 116 -1.29 -7.17 -15.68
N LEU A 117 -2.32 -6.76 -14.93
CA LEU A 117 -3.71 -7.14 -15.21
C LEU A 117 -4.14 -6.67 -16.60
N ASN A 118 -3.85 -5.42 -16.97
CA ASN A 118 -4.16 -4.89 -18.30
C ASN A 118 -3.51 -5.68 -19.44
N LYS A 119 -2.27 -6.16 -19.27
CA LYS A 119 -1.58 -6.99 -20.27
C LYS A 119 -2.25 -8.35 -20.43
N LEU A 120 -2.73 -8.94 -19.34
CA LEU A 120 -3.45 -10.22 -19.37
C LEU A 120 -4.80 -10.07 -20.10
N ASP A 121 -5.55 -8.99 -19.82
CA ASP A 121 -6.82 -8.72 -20.48
C ASP A 121 -6.66 -8.51 -22.00
N GLN A 122 -5.62 -7.80 -22.41
CA GLN A 122 -5.29 -7.61 -23.84
C GLN A 122 -4.90 -8.94 -24.50
N GLY A 123 -4.13 -9.78 -23.83
CA GLY A 123 -3.74 -11.10 -24.34
C GLY A 123 -4.90 -12.09 -24.43
N ALA A 124 -5.90 -11.98 -23.56
CA ALA A 124 -7.09 -12.84 -23.56
C ALA A 124 -8.17 -12.40 -24.57
N SER A 125 -8.05 -11.21 -25.16
CA SER A 125 -9.00 -10.65 -26.14
C SER A 125 -8.67 -11.03 -27.60
N HIS A 126 -7.72 -11.95 -27.80
CA HIS A 126 -7.25 -12.47 -29.09
C HIS A 126 -7.34 -13.99 -29.13
#